data_AF-A0A2W2AG73-F1
#
_entry.id   AF-A0A2W2AG73-F1
#
_cell.length_a   1.000
_cell.length_b   1.000
_cell.length_c   1.000
_cell.angle_alpha   90.00
_cell.angle_beta   90.00
_cell.angle_gamma   90.00
#
_symmetry.space_group_name_H-M   'P 1'
#
loop_
_entity.id
_entity.type
_entity.pdbx_description
1 polymer ?
#
loop_
_entity_poly.entity_id
_entity_poly.type
_entity_poly.pdbx_seq_one_letter_code
_entity_poly.pdbx_strand_id
1 'polypeptide(L)'
;MTTTYSLHKISSVDHFGFSPNDYSRFKYGDDAIARMFGHQLAEGFIRNHLSVTPVAQQMVVVSSPYSFIPTATFAMKNHFVYRLNRWLAENGFPVVQETKVHRTITYKEDYGELNAEERMRLIGNDSFHIDKHFLEGKTILFLDDIKITGSHERMITKMVEDYGLLNDVFMLYYGELVNHNIHPNIENFLNYHCVKSIFDLEPIIQSDNFYINTRIVKYILNYDFEAFCIFFQNQTTSFIELLYNMALGNGYHNIEAYAQNLKFISNYLNTPKFKHIQHGN
;
A
#
# COMPACT_ATOMS: atom_id res chain seq x y z
N MET A 1 19.93 11.90 -10.56
CA MET A 1 20.14 10.59 -11.23
C MET A 1 19.14 9.58 -10.68
N THR A 2 18.56 8.68 -11.50
CA THR A 2 17.59 7.67 -11.01
C THR A 2 18.24 6.31 -10.87
N THR A 3 18.16 5.71 -9.68
CA THR A 3 18.70 4.38 -9.37
C THR A 3 17.59 3.48 -8.86
N THR A 4 17.50 2.27 -9.40
CA THR A 4 16.51 1.28 -8.96
C THR A 4 17.19 0.20 -8.12
N TYR A 5 16.67 -0.03 -6.93
CA TYR A 5 17.07 -1.09 -6.02
C TYR A 5 15.87 -1.97 -5.71
N SER A 6 16.05 -3.29 -5.81
CA SER A 6 15.08 -4.23 -5.26
C SER A 6 15.78 -5.29 -4.44
N LEU A 7 15.18 -5.66 -3.32
CA LEU A 7 15.77 -6.65 -2.43
C LEU A 7 15.72 -8.05 -3.06
N HIS A 8 14.57 -8.42 -3.62
CA HIS A 8 14.37 -9.70 -4.29
C HIS A 8 14.26 -9.53 -5.80
N LYS A 9 14.89 -10.44 -6.54
CA LYS A 9 14.84 -10.53 -8.01
C LYS A 9 14.08 -11.80 -8.39
N ILE A 10 12.91 -11.64 -8.97
CA ILE A 10 12.01 -12.73 -9.36
C ILE A 10 12.35 -13.11 -10.80
N SER A 11 13.06 -14.22 -10.95
CA SER A 11 13.44 -14.78 -12.25
C SER A 11 12.65 -16.04 -12.63
N SER A 12 11.91 -16.62 -11.67
CA SER A 12 11.09 -17.83 -11.83
C SER A 12 9.76 -17.68 -11.08
N VAL A 13 8.72 -18.37 -11.56
CA VAL A 13 7.40 -18.45 -10.92
C VAL A 13 7.40 -19.27 -9.63
N ASP A 14 8.44 -20.07 -9.40
CA ASP A 14 8.56 -20.94 -8.22
C ASP A 14 9.46 -20.34 -7.13
N HIS A 15 10.24 -19.29 -7.46
CA HIS A 15 11.27 -18.75 -6.58
C HIS A 15 11.22 -17.21 -6.55
N PHE A 16 10.47 -16.68 -5.57
CA PHE A 16 10.28 -15.24 -5.40
C PHE A 16 11.32 -14.57 -4.50
N GLY A 17 12.01 -15.34 -3.66
CA GLY A 17 12.88 -14.83 -2.59
C GLY A 17 12.14 -14.45 -1.30
N PHE A 18 10.81 -14.52 -1.31
CA PHE A 18 9.93 -14.34 -0.15
C PHE A 18 8.73 -15.29 -0.25
N SER A 19 8.00 -15.46 0.85
CA SER A 19 6.79 -16.29 0.92
C SER A 19 5.62 -15.64 0.18
N PRO A 20 5.00 -16.31 -0.81
CA PRO A 20 3.77 -15.82 -1.44
C PRO A 20 2.60 -15.64 -0.46
N ASN A 21 2.51 -16.49 0.57
CA ASN A 21 1.53 -16.32 1.65
C ASN A 21 1.75 -15.00 2.39
N ASP A 22 3.00 -14.69 2.74
CA ASP A 22 3.34 -13.48 3.48
C ASP A 22 3.00 -12.26 2.62
N TYR A 23 3.35 -12.29 1.34
CA TYR A 23 3.00 -11.22 0.42
C TYR A 23 1.48 -11.02 0.31
N SER A 24 0.70 -12.10 0.18
CA SER A 24 -0.76 -12.01 0.15
C SER A 24 -1.29 -11.38 1.46
N ARG A 25 -0.88 -11.88 2.63
CA ARG A 25 -1.28 -11.32 3.95
C ARG A 25 -0.91 -9.84 4.09
N PHE A 26 0.29 -9.46 3.66
CA PHE A 26 0.76 -8.08 3.65
C PHE A 26 -0.19 -7.17 2.86
N LYS A 27 -0.59 -7.59 1.65
CA LYS A 27 -1.52 -6.81 0.81
C LYS A 27 -2.90 -6.66 1.46
N TYR A 28 -3.26 -7.56 2.37
CA TYR A 28 -4.51 -7.56 3.13
C TYR A 28 -4.36 -7.09 4.59
N GLY A 29 -3.28 -6.38 4.94
CA GLY A 29 -3.21 -5.60 6.17
C GLY A 29 -2.55 -6.28 7.37
N ASP A 30 -1.76 -7.34 7.14
CA ASP A 30 -0.92 -7.91 8.18
C ASP A 30 0.33 -7.02 8.42
N ASP A 31 0.28 -6.16 9.44
CA ASP A 31 1.39 -5.24 9.77
C ASP A 31 2.62 -5.99 10.31
N ALA A 32 2.46 -7.19 10.86
CA ALA A 32 3.60 -7.97 11.30
C ALA A 32 4.47 -8.37 10.10
N ILE A 33 3.84 -8.71 8.96
CA ILE A 33 4.54 -8.93 7.70
C ILE A 33 5.05 -7.63 7.09
N ALA A 34 4.27 -6.54 7.12
CA ALA A 34 4.73 -5.23 6.67
C ALA A 34 6.02 -4.79 7.38
N ARG A 35 6.11 -5.05 8.70
CA ARG A 35 7.29 -4.84 9.52
C ARG A 35 8.47 -5.68 9.08
N MET A 36 8.25 -6.97 8.85
CA MET A 36 9.29 -7.87 8.35
C MET A 36 9.84 -7.37 7.01
N PHE A 37 8.98 -7.07 6.04
CA PHE A 37 9.38 -6.58 4.72
C PHE A 37 10.09 -5.23 4.80
N GLY A 38 9.57 -4.28 5.59
CA GLY A 38 10.16 -2.96 5.76
C GLY A 38 11.55 -3.02 6.37
N HIS A 39 11.74 -3.84 7.41
CA HIS A 39 13.06 -4.07 8.01
C HIS A 39 14.03 -4.73 7.03
N GLN A 40 13.62 -5.78 6.33
CA GLN A 40 14.49 -6.47 5.37
C GLN A 40 14.91 -5.55 4.22
N LEU A 41 13.98 -4.74 3.70
CA LEU A 41 14.27 -3.77 2.65
C LEU A 41 15.27 -2.71 3.12
N ALA A 42 15.09 -2.17 4.34
CA ALA A 42 16.01 -1.20 4.93
C ALA A 42 17.41 -1.79 5.10
N GLU A 43 17.51 -3.00 5.66
CA GLU A 43 18.80 -3.67 5.87
C GLU A 43 19.53 -4.00 4.58
N GLY A 44 18.78 -4.43 3.55
CA GLY A 44 19.35 -4.64 2.23
C GLY A 44 19.86 -3.33 1.61
N PHE A 45 19.06 -2.27 1.68
CA PHE A 45 19.44 -0.97 1.13
C PHE A 45 20.65 -0.36 1.86
N ILE A 46 20.68 -0.43 3.18
CA ILE A 46 21.82 0.02 4.01
C ILE A 46 23.10 -0.70 3.59
N ARG A 47 23.06 -2.04 3.52
CA ARG A 47 24.23 -2.87 3.21
C ARG A 47 24.76 -2.65 1.80
N ASN A 48 23.85 -2.59 0.83
CA ASN A 48 24.22 -2.59 -0.59
C ASN A 48 24.46 -1.18 -1.15
N HIS A 49 23.94 -0.14 -0.49
CA HIS A 49 24.10 1.24 -0.94
C HIS A 49 24.72 2.14 0.13
N LEU A 50 24.04 2.36 1.25
CA LEU A 50 24.45 3.42 2.19
C LEU A 50 25.78 3.15 2.90
N SER A 51 26.11 1.89 3.15
CA SER A 51 27.40 1.50 3.76
C SER A 51 28.56 1.54 2.77
N VAL A 52 28.28 1.47 1.46
CA VAL A 52 29.29 1.53 0.39
C VAL A 52 29.54 2.98 -0.02
N THR A 53 28.46 3.73 -0.20
CA THR A 53 28.48 5.15 -0.57
C THR A 53 27.50 5.90 0.34
N PRO A 54 27.97 6.44 1.47
CA PRO A 54 27.12 7.22 2.36
C PRO A 54 26.52 8.42 1.64
N VAL A 55 25.21 8.60 1.81
CA VAL A 55 24.50 9.75 1.24
C VAL A 55 24.81 10.97 2.11
N ALA A 56 25.44 11.98 1.51
CA ALA A 56 25.83 13.21 2.21
C ALA A 56 24.65 14.21 2.33
N GLN A 57 23.65 14.08 1.47
CA GLN A 57 22.46 14.94 1.42
C GLN A 57 21.37 14.46 2.38
N GLN A 58 20.49 15.38 2.79
CA GLN A 58 19.28 15.02 3.51
C GLN A 58 18.42 14.06 2.68
N MET A 59 18.02 12.93 3.26
CA MET A 59 17.11 11.99 2.62
C MET A 59 15.65 12.33 2.92
N VAL A 60 14.78 12.12 1.94
CA VAL A 60 13.33 12.18 2.07
C VAL A 60 12.70 10.90 1.54
N VAL A 61 11.90 10.26 2.37
CA VAL A 61 11.11 9.08 1.98
C VAL A 61 9.74 9.53 1.49
N VAL A 62 9.39 9.08 0.29
CA VAL A 62 8.11 9.37 -0.35
C VAL A 62 7.31 8.07 -0.44
N SER A 63 6.12 8.09 0.16
CA SER A 63 5.20 6.96 0.08
C SER A 63 4.52 6.85 -1.29
N SER A 64 4.12 5.63 -1.66
CA SER A 64 3.23 5.37 -2.80
C SER A 64 2.00 6.30 -2.74
N PRO A 65 1.56 6.93 -3.84
CA PRO A 65 0.42 7.85 -3.81
C PRO A 65 -0.86 7.21 -3.27
N TYR A 66 -1.55 7.91 -2.38
CA TYR A 66 -2.89 7.54 -1.91
C TYR A 66 -3.73 8.78 -1.62
N SER A 67 -5.05 8.62 -1.60
CA SER A 67 -5.98 9.70 -1.25
C SER A 67 -6.17 9.75 0.26
N PHE A 68 -7.18 9.05 0.79
CA PHE A 68 -7.49 9.01 2.22
C PHE A 68 -6.99 7.72 2.88
N ILE A 69 -7.30 6.56 2.27
CA ILE A 69 -6.95 5.26 2.85
C ILE A 69 -5.50 4.93 2.46
N PRO A 70 -4.61 4.60 3.41
CA PRO A 70 -3.23 4.21 3.11
C PRO A 70 -3.16 2.90 2.31
N THR A 71 -2.02 2.66 1.67
CA THR A 71 -1.70 1.40 1.00
C THR A 71 -1.02 0.41 1.96
N ALA A 72 -0.95 -0.88 1.59
CA ALA A 72 -0.11 -1.83 2.33
C ALA A 72 1.37 -1.39 2.36
N THR A 73 1.86 -0.86 1.24
CA THR A 73 3.19 -0.26 1.11
C THR A 73 3.43 0.86 2.13
N PHE A 74 2.41 1.63 2.49
CA PHE A 74 2.56 2.68 3.51
C PHE A 74 2.94 2.11 4.88
N ALA A 75 2.35 0.99 5.29
CA ALA A 75 2.72 0.28 6.52
C ALA A 75 4.17 -0.24 6.45
N MET A 76 4.55 -0.88 5.33
CA MET A 76 5.94 -1.32 5.09
C MET A 76 6.93 -0.15 5.15
N LYS A 77 6.56 1.00 4.57
CA LYS A 77 7.35 2.23 4.60
C LYS A 77 7.60 2.72 6.02
N ASN A 78 6.61 2.70 6.90
CA ASN A 78 6.80 3.13 8.29
C ASN A 78 7.90 2.30 8.97
N HIS A 79 7.85 0.97 8.83
CA HIS A 79 8.85 0.08 9.41
C HIS A 79 10.22 0.22 8.74
N PHE A 80 10.26 0.43 7.42
CA PHE A 80 11.50 0.78 6.71
C PHE A 80 12.14 2.05 7.30
N VAL A 81 11.35 3.13 7.46
CA VAL A 81 11.82 4.40 8.03
C VAL A 81 12.32 4.22 9.45
N TYR A 82 11.60 3.48 10.29
CA TYR A 82 12.04 3.20 11.66
C TYR A 82 13.38 2.48 11.70
N ARG A 83 13.58 1.49 10.83
CA ARG A 83 14.85 0.75 10.77
C ARG A 83 15.99 1.62 10.24
N LEU A 84 15.73 2.35 9.15
CA LEU A 84 16.71 3.24 8.53
C LEU A 84 17.15 4.36 9.48
N ASN A 85 16.20 5.01 10.18
CA ASN A 85 16.51 6.09 11.12
C ASN A 85 17.35 5.63 12.31
N ARG A 86 17.16 4.40 12.80
CA ARG A 86 18.04 3.84 13.84
C ARG A 86 19.47 3.76 13.36
N TRP A 87 19.69 3.17 12.18
CA TRP A 87 21.02 3.08 11.59
C TRP A 87 21.63 4.45 11.32
N LEU A 88 20.87 5.41 10.78
CA LEU A 88 21.36 6.77 10.53
C LEU A 88 21.79 7.46 11.82
N ALA A 89 20.97 7.40 12.87
CA ALA A 89 21.28 7.99 14.16
C ALA A 89 22.51 7.35 14.82
N GLU A 90 22.62 6.02 14.76
CA GLU A 90 23.79 5.28 15.28
C GLU A 90 25.10 5.62 14.57
N ASN A 91 25.02 6.07 13.30
CA ASN A 91 26.18 6.44 12.48
C ASN A 91 26.38 7.96 12.35
N GLY A 92 25.63 8.78 13.10
CA GLY A 92 25.78 10.24 13.12
C GLY A 92 25.25 10.96 11.87
N PHE A 93 24.38 10.32 11.09
CA PHE A 93 23.72 10.92 9.93
C PHE A 93 22.36 11.54 10.28
N PRO A 94 21.88 12.55 9.52
CA PRO A 94 20.52 13.05 9.67
C PRO A 94 19.49 11.95 9.43
N VAL A 95 18.46 11.90 10.28
CA VAL A 95 17.30 11.02 10.07
C VAL A 95 16.53 11.44 8.82
N VAL A 96 15.81 10.49 8.21
CA VAL A 96 15.01 10.79 7.02
C VAL A 96 13.86 11.72 7.36
N GLN A 97 13.55 12.59 6.40
CA GLN A 97 12.27 13.31 6.37
C GLN A 97 11.25 12.48 5.59
N GLU A 98 9.97 12.79 5.76
CA GLU A 98 8.90 12.10 5.05
C GLU A 98 8.00 13.10 4.33
N THR A 99 7.49 12.71 3.17
CA THR A 99 6.41 13.42 2.48
C THR A 99 5.53 12.41 1.72
N LYS A 100 4.42 12.89 1.16
CA LYS A 100 3.51 12.07 0.35
C LYS A 100 3.21 12.73 -0.98
N VAL A 101 3.01 11.90 -1.99
CA VAL A 101 2.39 12.32 -3.24
C VAL A 101 0.88 12.32 -3.02
N HIS A 102 0.24 13.48 -3.15
CA HIS A 102 -1.21 13.59 -3.07
C HIS A 102 -1.84 13.19 -4.41
N ARG A 103 -2.83 12.30 -4.37
CA ARG A 103 -3.60 11.88 -5.54
C ARG A 103 -5.02 12.45 -5.46
N THR A 104 -5.47 13.09 -6.54
CA THR A 104 -6.76 13.81 -6.57
C THR A 104 -7.96 12.93 -6.93
N ILE A 105 -7.78 11.82 -7.67
CA ILE A 105 -8.89 10.98 -8.17
C ILE A 105 -8.70 9.52 -7.73
N THR A 106 -9.80 8.85 -7.35
CA THR A 106 -9.81 7.40 -7.07
C THR A 106 -10.77 6.71 -8.05
N TYR A 107 -10.24 6.01 -9.05
CA TYR A 107 -11.06 5.24 -10.00
C TYR A 107 -11.47 3.86 -9.44
N LYS A 108 -12.61 3.36 -9.94
CA LYS A 108 -13.17 2.03 -9.65
C LYS A 108 -12.42 0.90 -10.37
N GLU A 109 -11.91 1.15 -11.57
CA GLU A 109 -11.41 0.07 -12.46
C GLU A 109 -10.23 -0.68 -11.83
N ASP A 110 -10.41 -1.98 -11.65
CA ASP A 110 -9.42 -2.86 -11.04
C ASP A 110 -8.16 -2.89 -11.92
N TYR A 111 -7.08 -2.32 -11.37
CA TYR A 111 -5.76 -2.29 -11.99
C TYR A 111 -5.29 -3.67 -12.48
N GLY A 112 -5.78 -4.76 -11.86
CA GLY A 112 -5.38 -6.14 -12.14
C GLY A 112 -5.77 -6.66 -13.53
N GLU A 113 -6.87 -6.18 -14.12
CA GLU A 113 -7.38 -6.73 -15.40
C GLU A 113 -6.98 -5.92 -16.63
N LEU A 114 -6.47 -4.69 -16.44
CA LEU A 114 -6.11 -3.78 -17.51
C LEU A 114 -4.76 -4.12 -18.14
N ASN A 115 -4.68 -4.04 -19.47
CA ASN A 115 -3.43 -4.17 -20.21
C ASN A 115 -2.51 -2.95 -19.98
N ALA A 116 -1.26 -3.03 -20.44
CA ALA A 116 -0.26 -2.00 -20.20
C ALA A 116 -0.66 -0.61 -20.75
N GLU A 117 -1.34 -0.54 -21.89
CA GLU A 117 -1.78 0.72 -22.51
C GLU A 117 -2.99 1.35 -21.80
N GLU A 118 -3.94 0.52 -21.36
CA GLU A 118 -5.10 0.94 -20.57
C GLU A 118 -4.66 1.48 -19.20
N ARG A 119 -3.72 0.79 -18.54
CA ARG A 119 -3.07 1.28 -17.32
C ARG A 119 -2.43 2.66 -17.54
N MET A 120 -1.73 2.86 -18.66
CA MET A 120 -1.07 4.15 -18.94
C MET A 120 -2.08 5.29 -19.20
N ARG A 121 -3.22 5.02 -19.84
CA ARG A 121 -4.27 6.03 -20.09
C ARG A 121 -4.93 6.51 -18.80
N LEU A 122 -5.24 5.61 -17.87
CA LEU A 122 -5.81 5.99 -16.56
C LEU A 122 -4.80 6.75 -15.70
N ILE A 123 -3.54 6.30 -15.67
CA ILE A 123 -2.45 6.99 -14.96
C ILE A 123 -2.20 8.38 -15.56
N GLY A 124 -2.33 8.54 -16.87
CA GLY A 124 -2.16 9.83 -17.55
C GLY A 124 -3.16 10.91 -17.15
N ASN A 125 -4.34 10.51 -16.64
CA ASN A 125 -5.39 11.42 -16.16
C ASN A 125 -5.33 11.67 -14.64
N ASP A 126 -4.41 11.03 -13.91
CA ASP A 126 -4.20 11.33 -12.50
C ASP A 126 -3.40 12.63 -12.35
N SER A 127 -3.93 13.57 -11.57
CA SER A 127 -3.13 14.70 -11.07
C SER A 127 -2.44 14.31 -9.76
N PHE A 128 -1.11 14.39 -9.76
CA PHE A 128 -0.26 14.16 -8.60
C PHE A 128 0.29 15.49 -8.11
N HIS A 129 0.20 15.74 -6.81
CA HIS A 129 0.76 16.93 -6.17
C HIS A 129 1.82 16.57 -5.15
N ILE A 130 2.99 17.17 -5.28
CA ILE A 130 4.10 17.07 -4.33
C ILE A 130 4.74 18.44 -4.13
N ASP A 131 5.19 18.73 -2.92
CA ASP A 131 5.89 19.98 -2.62
C ASP A 131 7.30 19.94 -3.20
N LYS A 132 7.47 20.51 -4.40
CA LYS A 132 8.76 20.61 -5.09
C LYS A 132 9.80 21.33 -4.22
N HIS A 133 9.44 22.45 -3.60
CA HIS A 133 10.41 23.27 -2.87
C HIS A 133 10.92 22.50 -1.64
N PHE A 134 10.05 21.74 -0.99
CA PHE A 134 10.47 20.82 0.06
C PHE A 134 11.46 19.76 -0.44
N LEU A 135 11.39 19.31 -1.69
CA LEU A 135 12.30 18.28 -2.20
C LEU A 135 13.66 18.81 -2.63
N GLU A 136 13.84 20.12 -2.85
CA GLU A 136 15.08 20.68 -3.41
C GLU A 136 16.34 20.29 -2.62
N GLY A 137 17.37 19.82 -3.35
CA GLY A 137 18.66 19.44 -2.78
C GLY A 137 18.69 18.13 -1.97
N LYS A 138 17.57 17.40 -1.87
CA LYS A 138 17.46 16.15 -1.09
C LYS A 138 17.67 14.90 -1.96
N THR A 139 18.03 13.79 -1.34
CA THR A 139 17.95 12.47 -1.97
C THR A 139 16.56 11.89 -1.73
N ILE A 140 15.85 11.54 -2.80
CA ILE A 140 14.47 11.06 -2.73
C ILE A 140 14.46 9.53 -2.75
N LEU A 141 13.82 8.91 -1.76
CA LEU A 141 13.59 7.47 -1.70
C LEU A 141 12.11 7.18 -1.93
N PHE A 142 11.75 6.65 -3.10
CA PHE A 142 10.40 6.14 -3.36
C PHE A 142 10.33 4.67 -3.01
N LEU A 143 9.28 4.28 -2.27
CA LEU A 143 9.04 2.88 -1.93
C LEU A 143 7.78 2.36 -2.60
N ASP A 144 7.91 1.18 -3.19
CA ASP A 144 6.78 0.34 -3.57
C ASP A 144 7.02 -1.13 -3.17
N ASP A 145 5.99 -1.95 -3.20
CA ASP A 145 6.11 -3.35 -2.80
C ASP A 145 6.76 -4.22 -3.87
N ILE A 146 6.26 -4.18 -5.10
CA ILE A 146 6.76 -5.01 -6.18
C ILE A 146 6.77 -4.27 -7.52
N LYS A 147 7.86 -4.42 -8.26
CA LYS A 147 7.97 -3.94 -9.63
C LYS A 147 7.68 -5.09 -10.61
N ILE A 148 6.56 -5.00 -11.32
CA ILE A 148 6.17 -5.99 -12.36
C ILE A 148 6.35 -5.42 -13.77
N THR A 149 5.59 -4.37 -14.12
CA THR A 149 5.61 -3.76 -15.46
C THR A 149 6.36 -2.42 -15.51
N GLY A 150 6.84 -1.93 -14.36
CA GLY A 150 7.46 -0.60 -14.23
C GLY A 150 6.48 0.57 -14.39
N SER A 151 5.16 0.35 -14.36
CA SER A 151 4.18 1.44 -14.54
C SER A 151 4.25 2.50 -13.44
N HIS A 152 4.50 2.11 -12.18
CA HIS A 152 4.73 3.06 -11.09
C HIS A 152 6.03 3.85 -11.30
N GLU A 153 7.12 3.19 -11.73
CA GLU A 153 8.39 3.86 -12.03
C GLU A 153 8.19 4.93 -13.12
N ARG A 154 7.50 4.60 -14.21
CA ARG A 154 7.16 5.57 -15.28
C ARG A 154 6.35 6.76 -14.76
N MET A 155 5.39 6.52 -13.87
CA MET A 155 4.59 7.60 -13.28
C MET A 155 5.45 8.52 -12.41
N ILE A 156 6.32 7.96 -11.56
CA ILE A 156 7.22 8.77 -10.73
C ILE A 156 8.26 9.50 -11.58
N THR A 157 8.83 8.86 -12.60
CA THR A 157 9.77 9.51 -13.53
C THR A 157 9.10 10.67 -14.25
N LYS A 158 7.88 10.48 -14.75
CA LYS A 158 7.09 11.56 -15.35
C LYS A 158 6.85 12.69 -14.34
N MET A 159 6.50 12.39 -13.10
CA MET A 159 6.35 13.41 -12.05
C MET A 159 7.66 14.15 -11.78
N VAL A 160 8.79 13.45 -11.70
CA VAL A 160 10.12 14.05 -11.52
C VAL A 160 10.45 15.00 -12.68
N GLU A 161 10.13 14.62 -13.91
CA GLU A 161 10.31 15.43 -15.13
C GLU A 161 9.36 16.64 -15.16
N ASP A 162 8.06 16.43 -14.95
CA ASP A 162 7.02 17.47 -14.99
C ASP A 162 7.28 18.56 -13.94
N TYR A 163 7.80 18.18 -12.77
CA TYR A 163 8.17 19.11 -11.70
C TYR A 163 9.61 19.65 -11.86
N GLY A 164 10.40 19.16 -12.83
CA GLY A 164 11.79 19.58 -13.04
C GLY A 164 12.67 19.35 -11.80
N LEU A 165 12.51 18.20 -11.16
CA LEU A 165 13.29 17.80 -9.99
C LEU A 165 14.67 17.32 -10.45
N LEU A 166 15.74 17.92 -9.91
CA LEU A 166 17.13 17.56 -10.22
C LEU A 166 17.75 16.60 -9.19
N ASN A 167 16.91 16.02 -8.34
CA ASN A 167 17.31 15.19 -7.23
C ASN A 167 17.95 13.86 -7.67
N ASP A 168 18.73 13.28 -6.78
CA ASP A 168 19.02 11.85 -6.84
C ASP A 168 17.82 11.09 -6.30
N VAL A 169 17.33 10.15 -7.11
CA VAL A 169 16.11 9.40 -6.85
C VAL A 169 16.44 7.92 -6.76
N PHE A 170 16.09 7.30 -5.65
CA PHE A 170 16.12 5.86 -5.48
C PHE A 170 14.70 5.29 -5.55
N MET A 171 14.47 4.39 -6.49
CA MET A 171 13.26 3.58 -6.54
C MET A 171 13.53 2.28 -5.80
N LEU A 172 12.90 2.10 -4.64
CA LEU A 172 13.10 0.96 -3.75
C LEU A 172 11.91 0.02 -3.83
N TYR A 173 12.17 -1.25 -4.12
CA TYR A 173 11.16 -2.31 -4.21
C TYR A 173 11.50 -3.48 -3.30
N TYR A 174 10.50 -4.10 -2.68
CA TYR A 174 10.72 -5.36 -1.98
C TYR A 174 11.03 -6.49 -2.97
N GLY A 175 10.27 -6.59 -4.06
CA GLY A 175 10.53 -7.51 -5.18
C GLY A 175 10.55 -6.83 -6.56
N GLU A 176 11.28 -7.42 -7.52
CA GLU A 176 11.25 -7.01 -8.93
C GLU A 176 11.17 -8.23 -9.84
N LEU A 177 10.20 -8.25 -10.75
CA LEU A 177 10.12 -9.22 -11.84
C LEU A 177 11.16 -8.87 -12.91
N VAL A 178 12.29 -9.58 -12.88
CA VAL A 178 13.37 -9.37 -13.85
C VAL A 178 13.25 -10.27 -15.09
N ASN A 179 12.49 -11.36 -15.00
CA ASN A 179 12.26 -12.22 -16.15
C ASN A 179 11.06 -11.74 -16.95
N HIS A 180 11.34 -11.06 -18.07
CA HIS A 180 10.33 -10.51 -18.98
C HIS A 180 9.47 -11.56 -19.71
N ASN A 181 9.83 -12.85 -19.65
CA ASN A 181 9.02 -13.93 -20.22
C ASN A 181 7.88 -14.37 -19.28
N ILE A 182 7.92 -13.96 -18.02
CA ILE A 182 6.85 -14.25 -17.06
C ILE A 182 5.73 -13.26 -17.25
N HIS A 183 4.50 -13.77 -17.34
CA HIS A 183 3.33 -12.92 -17.54
C HIS A 183 3.08 -12.01 -16.31
N PRO A 184 2.76 -10.71 -16.49
CA PRO A 184 2.49 -9.77 -15.40
C PRO A 184 1.41 -10.19 -14.40
N ASN A 185 0.52 -11.10 -14.79
CA ASN A 185 -0.52 -11.68 -13.91
C ASN A 185 0.05 -12.44 -12.69
N ILE A 186 1.37 -12.65 -12.63
CA ILE A 186 2.04 -13.14 -11.42
C ILE A 186 1.79 -12.25 -10.20
N GLU A 187 1.59 -10.95 -10.40
CA GLU A 187 1.19 -10.03 -9.32
C GLU A 187 -0.14 -10.45 -8.70
N ASN A 188 -1.10 -10.84 -9.54
CA ASN A 188 -2.42 -11.27 -9.11
C ASN A 188 -2.34 -12.59 -8.34
N PHE A 189 -1.52 -13.52 -8.84
CA PHE A 189 -1.21 -14.76 -8.12
C PHE A 189 -0.66 -14.49 -6.71
N LEU A 190 0.30 -13.57 -6.59
CA LEU A 190 0.88 -13.18 -5.31
C LEU A 190 -0.14 -12.48 -4.39
N ASN A 191 -0.93 -11.55 -4.92
CA ASN A 191 -1.95 -10.83 -4.17
C ASN A 191 -2.95 -11.79 -3.52
N TYR A 192 -3.45 -12.76 -4.28
CA TYR A 192 -4.49 -13.69 -3.84
C TYR A 192 -3.92 -15.04 -3.41
N HIS A 193 -2.63 -15.17 -3.10
CA HIS A 193 -2.03 -16.48 -2.85
C HIS A 193 -2.69 -17.23 -1.69
N CYS A 194 -2.89 -16.57 -0.54
CA CYS A 194 -3.56 -17.17 0.63
C CYS A 194 -4.95 -16.59 0.91
N VAL A 195 -5.21 -15.33 0.55
CA VAL A 195 -6.54 -14.73 0.68
C VAL A 195 -7.34 -15.03 -0.59
N LYS A 196 -8.30 -15.96 -0.51
CA LYS A 196 -9.12 -16.41 -1.64
C LYS A 196 -10.57 -15.91 -1.55
N SER A 197 -11.02 -15.62 -0.34
CA SER A 197 -12.37 -15.19 -0.01
C SER A 197 -12.35 -14.08 1.05
N ILE A 198 -13.49 -13.40 1.24
CA ILE A 198 -13.66 -12.40 2.30
C ILE A 198 -13.46 -13.00 3.70
N PHE A 199 -13.74 -14.29 3.88
CA PHE A 199 -13.59 -14.98 5.17
C PHE A 199 -12.13 -15.23 5.54
N ASP A 200 -11.22 -15.31 4.56
CA ASP A 200 -9.77 -15.42 4.81
C ASP A 200 -9.20 -14.14 5.44
N LEU A 201 -9.97 -13.04 5.46
CA LEU A 201 -9.59 -11.80 6.14
C LEU A 201 -9.77 -11.86 7.66
N GLU A 202 -10.65 -12.72 8.19
CA GLU A 202 -10.94 -12.79 9.63
C GLU A 202 -9.67 -12.94 10.49
N PRO A 203 -8.75 -13.90 10.22
CA PRO A 203 -7.53 -14.03 11.02
C PRO A 203 -6.57 -12.85 10.88
N ILE A 204 -6.68 -12.04 9.81
CA ILE A 204 -5.85 -10.85 9.61
C ILE A 204 -6.45 -9.67 10.40
N ILE A 205 -7.76 -9.46 10.28
CA ILE A 205 -8.52 -8.39 10.97
C ILE A 205 -8.51 -8.57 12.49
N GLN A 206 -8.65 -9.80 12.96
CA GLN A 206 -8.66 -10.13 14.39
C GLN A 206 -7.26 -10.18 15.00
N SER A 207 -6.21 -10.03 14.19
CA SER A 207 -4.84 -9.97 14.72
C SER A 207 -4.57 -8.64 15.42
N ASP A 208 -3.72 -8.66 16.46
CA ASP A 208 -3.27 -7.44 17.15
C ASP A 208 -2.45 -6.49 16.25
N ASN A 209 -2.09 -6.93 15.04
CA ASN A 209 -1.27 -6.19 14.08
C ASN A 209 -2.06 -5.85 12.81
N PHE A 210 -3.38 -5.73 12.90
CA PHE A 210 -4.19 -5.34 11.76
C PHE A 210 -3.95 -3.87 11.35
N TYR A 211 -3.65 -3.65 10.07
CA TYR A 211 -3.54 -2.33 9.48
C TYR A 211 -4.48 -2.17 8.29
N ILE A 212 -5.51 -1.33 8.44
CA ILE A 212 -6.48 -1.09 7.37
C ILE A 212 -5.81 -0.39 6.18
N ASN A 213 -6.15 -0.86 4.98
CA ASN A 213 -5.63 -0.30 3.74
C ASN A 213 -6.67 -0.32 2.61
N THR A 214 -6.39 0.41 1.53
CA THR A 214 -7.34 0.59 0.42
C THR A 214 -7.80 -0.72 -0.21
N ARG A 215 -6.94 -1.75 -0.32
CA ARG A 215 -7.29 -3.03 -0.95
C ARG A 215 -8.34 -3.77 -0.14
N ILE A 216 -8.19 -3.83 1.19
CA ILE A 216 -9.14 -4.52 2.06
C ILE A 216 -10.51 -3.86 1.98
N VAL A 217 -10.56 -2.52 2.05
CA VAL A 217 -11.81 -1.76 1.98
C VAL A 217 -12.51 -2.03 0.64
N LYS A 218 -11.79 -1.94 -0.48
CA LYS A 218 -12.35 -2.26 -1.80
C LYS A 218 -12.81 -3.72 -1.88
N TYR A 219 -12.00 -4.66 -1.40
CA TYR A 219 -12.29 -6.09 -1.48
C TYR A 219 -13.54 -6.46 -0.70
N ILE A 220 -13.73 -5.91 0.50
CA ILE A 220 -14.93 -6.12 1.32
C ILE A 220 -16.15 -5.47 0.67
N LEU A 221 -16.04 -4.21 0.23
CA LEU A 221 -17.19 -3.47 -0.32
C LEU A 221 -17.64 -3.97 -1.68
N ASN A 222 -16.75 -4.55 -2.47
CA ASN A 222 -17.06 -5.13 -3.78
C ASN A 222 -17.48 -6.59 -3.72
N TYR A 223 -17.49 -7.21 -2.53
CA TYR A 223 -17.85 -8.61 -2.38
C TYR A 223 -19.36 -8.82 -2.57
N ASP A 224 -19.75 -10.04 -2.95
CA ASP A 224 -21.15 -10.42 -3.04
C ASP A 224 -21.91 -10.12 -1.74
N PHE A 225 -23.13 -9.60 -1.87
CA PHE A 225 -23.90 -9.08 -0.74
C PHE A 225 -24.24 -10.15 0.30
N GLU A 226 -24.55 -11.38 -0.13
CA GLU A 226 -24.93 -12.45 0.80
C GLU A 226 -23.72 -12.87 1.64
N ALA A 227 -22.59 -13.12 0.99
CA ALA A 227 -21.34 -13.44 1.68
C ALA A 227 -20.83 -12.27 2.54
N PHE A 228 -20.98 -11.03 2.06
CA PHE A 228 -20.67 -9.83 2.84
C PHE A 228 -21.50 -9.76 4.12
N CYS A 229 -22.81 -10.01 4.06
CA CYS A 229 -23.67 -10.02 5.25
C CYS A 229 -23.21 -11.04 6.29
N ILE A 230 -22.81 -12.24 5.85
CA ILE A 230 -22.32 -13.30 6.74
C ILE A 230 -21.00 -12.86 7.38
N PHE A 231 -20.03 -12.40 6.58
CA PHE A 231 -18.75 -11.90 7.07
C PHE A 231 -18.93 -10.76 8.08
N PHE A 232 -19.85 -9.84 7.80
CA PHE A 232 -20.14 -8.67 8.62
C PHE A 232 -20.64 -9.05 10.03
N GLN A 233 -21.44 -10.11 10.16
CA GLN A 233 -21.98 -10.57 11.45
C GLN A 233 -20.88 -11.00 12.43
N ASN A 234 -19.73 -11.45 11.91
CA ASN A 234 -18.59 -11.88 12.71
C ASN A 234 -17.64 -10.73 13.09
N GLN A 235 -17.91 -9.50 12.65
CA GLN A 235 -17.03 -8.36 12.88
C GLN A 235 -17.35 -7.57 14.15
N THR A 236 -16.32 -7.00 14.74
CA THR A 236 -16.48 -6.08 15.87
C THR A 236 -17.07 -4.76 15.41
N THR A 237 -17.77 -4.06 16.32
CA THR A 237 -18.31 -2.72 16.00
C THR A 237 -17.21 -1.72 15.67
N SER A 238 -16.05 -1.81 16.35
CA SER A 238 -14.91 -0.94 16.08
C SER A 238 -14.35 -1.15 14.66
N PHE A 239 -14.25 -2.38 14.19
CA PHE A 239 -13.85 -2.66 12.80
C PHE A 239 -14.87 -2.12 11.79
N ILE A 240 -16.17 -2.31 12.07
CA ILE A 240 -17.25 -1.83 11.18
C ILE A 240 -17.21 -0.30 11.06
N GLU A 241 -17.06 0.42 12.17
CA GLU A 241 -16.91 1.88 12.19
C GLU A 241 -15.65 2.31 11.43
N LEU A 242 -14.52 1.61 11.63
CA LEU A 242 -13.29 1.87 10.91
C LEU A 242 -13.47 1.69 9.39
N LEU A 243 -14.05 0.58 8.96
CA LEU A 243 -14.34 0.27 7.55
C LEU A 243 -15.22 1.36 6.93
N TYR A 244 -16.30 1.75 7.62
CA TYR A 244 -17.22 2.78 7.15
C TYR A 244 -16.53 4.14 7.00
N ASN A 245 -15.79 4.56 8.02
CA ASN A 245 -15.07 5.84 8.02
C ASN A 245 -13.98 5.88 6.92
N MET A 246 -13.25 4.77 6.73
CA MET A 246 -12.27 4.67 5.64
C MET A 246 -12.94 4.81 4.28
N ALA A 247 -14.06 4.12 4.06
CA ALA A 247 -14.81 4.19 2.81
C ALA A 247 -15.35 5.61 2.54
N LEU A 248 -15.93 6.26 3.55
CA LEU A 248 -16.43 7.64 3.43
C LEU A 248 -15.31 8.63 3.13
N GLY A 249 -14.20 8.55 3.88
CA GLY A 249 -13.06 9.45 3.67
C GLY A 249 -12.43 9.33 2.28
N ASN A 250 -12.55 8.15 1.65
CA ASN A 250 -12.10 7.94 0.28
C ASN A 250 -13.20 8.14 -0.79
N GLY A 251 -14.35 8.70 -0.41
CA GLY A 251 -15.44 9.02 -1.34
C GLY A 251 -16.19 7.82 -1.91
N TYR A 252 -16.06 6.62 -1.32
CA TYR A 252 -16.63 5.39 -1.87
C TYR A 252 -18.16 5.34 -1.83
N HIS A 253 -18.81 6.21 -1.07
CA HIS A 253 -20.26 6.41 -1.11
C HIS A 253 -20.77 6.92 -2.49
N ASN A 254 -19.89 7.47 -3.33
CA ASN A 254 -20.22 7.91 -4.69
C ASN A 254 -19.98 6.82 -5.75
N ILE A 255 -19.55 5.62 -5.36
CA ILE A 255 -19.24 4.52 -6.27
C ILE A 255 -20.38 3.50 -6.21
N GLU A 256 -21.09 3.34 -7.33
CA GLU A 256 -22.29 2.49 -7.43
C GLU A 256 -22.04 1.03 -7.01
N ALA A 257 -20.89 0.45 -7.38
CA ALA A 257 -20.56 -0.93 -7.01
C ALA A 257 -20.47 -1.17 -5.50
N TYR A 258 -20.19 -0.13 -4.71
CA TYR A 258 -20.07 -0.25 -3.26
C TYR A 258 -21.36 0.13 -2.54
N ALA A 259 -22.35 0.67 -3.25
CA ALA A 259 -23.53 1.29 -2.66
C ALA A 259 -24.35 0.32 -1.80
N GLN A 260 -24.52 -0.92 -2.25
CA GLN A 260 -25.30 -1.92 -1.52
C GLN A 260 -24.67 -2.27 -0.16
N ASN A 261 -23.40 -2.68 -0.16
CA ASN A 261 -22.67 -3.05 1.05
C ASN A 261 -22.48 -1.83 1.97
N LEU A 262 -22.18 -0.64 1.45
CA LEU A 262 -22.06 0.58 2.25
C LEU A 262 -23.38 1.00 2.90
N LYS A 263 -24.51 0.88 2.19
CA LYS A 263 -25.83 1.18 2.76
C LYS A 263 -26.17 0.23 3.90
N PHE A 264 -25.81 -1.04 3.77
CA PHE A 264 -25.98 -2.01 4.86
C PHE A 264 -25.19 -1.63 6.11
N ILE A 265 -23.92 -1.26 5.96
CA ILE A 265 -23.07 -0.78 7.07
C ILE A 265 -23.69 0.47 7.73
N SER A 266 -24.09 1.45 6.92
CA SER A 266 -24.71 2.69 7.41
C SER A 266 -25.99 2.43 8.20
N ASN A 267 -26.87 1.56 7.70
CA ASN A 267 -28.09 1.19 8.41
C ASN A 267 -27.80 0.49 9.75
N TYR A 268 -26.81 -0.40 9.78
CA TYR A 268 -26.39 -1.07 11.00
C TYR A 268 -25.88 -0.07 12.06
N LEU A 269 -25.03 0.89 11.65
CA LEU A 269 -24.48 1.90 12.56
C LEU A 269 -25.52 2.92 13.05
N ASN A 270 -26.53 3.23 12.23
CA ASN A 270 -27.60 4.17 12.57
C ASN A 270 -28.79 3.52 13.30
N THR A 271 -28.84 2.19 13.40
CA THR A 271 -29.87 1.52 14.17
C THR A 271 -29.56 1.71 15.66
N PRO A 272 -30.48 2.28 16.46
CA PRO A 272 -30.27 2.36 17.89
C PRO A 272 -30.13 0.95 18.44
N LYS A 273 -28.90 0.54 18.79
CA LYS A 273 -28.66 -0.67 19.57
C LYS A 273 -29.55 -0.55 20.80
N PHE A 274 -30.44 -1.53 20.98
CA PHE A 274 -31.45 -1.60 22.04
C PHE A 274 -31.09 -0.74 23.25
N LYS A 275 -31.96 0.24 23.55
CA LYS A 275 -32.07 0.82 24.89
C LYS A 275 -31.78 -0.29 25.88
N HIS A 276 -30.79 -0.09 26.76
CA HIS A 276 -30.64 -0.92 27.95
C HIS A 276 -32.05 -1.26 28.46
N ILE A 277 -32.42 -2.54 28.39
CA ILE A 277 -33.54 -3.04 29.16
C ILE A 277 -33.08 -2.80 30.60
N GLN A 278 -33.48 -1.65 31.16
CA GLN A 278 -33.44 -1.44 32.59
C GLN A 278 -34.35 -2.51 33.14
N HIS A 279 -33.74 -3.58 33.67
CA HIS A 279 -34.45 -4.51 34.52
C HIS A 279 -35.16 -3.68 35.59
N GLY A 280 -36.50 -3.80 35.59
CA GLY A 280 -37.34 -3.09 36.53
C GLY A 280 -36.95 -3.41 37.97
N ASN A 281 -37.01 -2.38 38.81
CA ASN A 281 -37.29 -2.52 40.23
C ASN A 281 -38.74 -2.10 40.46
#